data_AF-A0A3C1DXM6-F1
#
_entry.id   AF-A0A3C1DXM6-F1
#
_cell.length_a   1.000
_cell.length_b   1.000
_cell.length_c   1.000
_cell.angle_alpha   90.00
_cell.angle_beta   90.00
_cell.angle_gamma   90.00
#
_symmetry.space_group_name_H-M   'P 1'
#
loop_
_entity.id
_entity.type
_entity.pdbx_description
1 polymer ?
#
loop_
_entity_poly.entity_id
_entity_poly.type
_entity_poly.pdbx_seq_one_letter_code
_entity_poly.pdbx_strand_id
1 'polypeptide(L)'
;MVNRVTSQTMMATSQRNLQSSAAQLARVQALASSQQKIGKPSDDPNGTANSLRVRVDQAATAQYGRNIDDGNAWLTTIDSALSSTTDILRRVRDLTVQGANDGALSPAGKEALAKELEGLKADLLGQANTKYAGRTVFAGTSDAGAAFDSSYAFSGTGAPVS
;
A
#
# COMPACT_ATOMS: atom_id res chain seq x y z
N MET A 1 46.09 -1.96 69.98
CA MET A 1 45.94 -1.09 68.80
C MET A 1 44.84 -1.69 67.93
N VAL A 2 43.64 -1.12 67.92
CA VAL A 2 42.44 -1.75 67.33
C VAL A 2 41.74 -0.77 66.38
N ASN A 3 41.47 -1.22 65.15
CA ASN A 3 40.35 -0.88 64.26
C ASN A 3 40.13 0.53 63.65
N ARG A 4 41.05 1.50 63.62
CA ARG A 4 40.75 2.74 62.84
C ARG A 4 40.62 2.50 61.33
N VAL A 5 41.54 1.70 60.77
CA VAL A 5 41.52 1.33 59.35
C VAL A 5 40.36 0.37 59.06
N THR A 6 40.12 -0.61 59.94
CA THR A 6 39.01 -1.58 59.82
C THR A 6 37.63 -0.91 59.91
N SER A 7 37.45 0.10 60.77
CA SER A 7 36.19 0.84 60.87
C SER A 7 35.94 1.71 59.64
N GLN A 8 36.98 2.36 59.11
CA GLN A 8 36.88 3.12 57.85
C GLN A 8 36.58 2.21 56.65
N THR A 9 37.21 1.03 56.55
CA THR A 9 36.92 0.07 55.48
C THR A 9 35.54 -0.56 55.62
N MET A 10 35.06 -0.84 56.83
CA MET A 10 33.69 -1.29 57.06
C MET A 10 32.65 -0.23 56.66
N MET A 11 32.88 1.04 57.03
CA MET A 11 31.97 2.14 56.69
C MET A 11 31.95 2.39 55.17
N ALA A 12 33.11 2.40 54.51
CA ALA A 12 33.22 2.52 53.05
C ALA A 12 32.58 1.35 52.30
N THR A 13 32.64 0.13 52.85
CA THR A 13 31.99 -1.05 52.27
C THR A 13 30.48 -0.99 52.42
N SER A 14 29.98 -0.56 53.59
CA SER A 14 28.54 -0.28 53.78
C SER A 14 28.03 0.79 52.81
N GLN A 15 28.76 1.88 52.61
CA GLN A 15 28.37 2.93 51.67
C GLN A 15 28.32 2.43 50.23
N ARG A 16 29.29 1.64 49.79
CA ARG A 16 29.29 1.00 48.46
C ARG A 16 28.11 0.04 48.28
N ASN A 17 27.79 -0.74 49.31
CA ASN A 17 26.64 -1.65 49.28
C ASN A 17 25.32 -0.87 49.17
N LEU A 18 25.16 0.23 49.92
CA LEU A 18 23.97 1.09 49.83
C LEU A 18 23.83 1.72 48.43
N GLN A 19 24.92 2.22 47.85
CA GLN A 19 24.92 2.77 46.50
C GLN A 19 24.55 1.72 45.45
N SER A 20 25.07 0.49 45.57
CA SER A 20 24.73 -0.64 44.69
C SER A 20 23.23 -1.00 44.79
N SER A 21 22.69 -1.08 46.01
CA SER A 21 21.27 -1.35 46.25
C SER A 21 20.36 -0.25 45.70
N ALA A 22 20.72 1.01 45.87
CA ALA A 22 19.97 2.14 45.31
C ALA A 22 19.96 2.10 43.77
N ALA A 23 21.10 1.78 43.14
CA ALA A 23 21.19 1.63 41.69
C ALA A 23 20.39 0.42 41.17
N GLN A 24 20.37 -0.70 41.90
CA GLN A 24 19.54 -1.86 41.59
C GLN A 24 18.05 -1.51 41.65
N LEU A 25 17.61 -0.83 42.71
CA LEU A 25 16.22 -0.41 42.88
C LEU A 25 15.78 0.51 41.75
N ALA A 26 16.58 1.52 41.41
CA ALA A 26 16.29 2.44 40.30
C ALA A 26 16.17 1.69 38.96
N ARG A 27 17.02 0.68 38.72
CA ARG A 27 16.94 -0.15 37.51
C ARG A 27 15.65 -0.96 37.45
N VAL A 28 15.28 -1.64 38.54
CA VAL A 28 14.05 -2.44 38.60
C VAL A 28 12.82 -1.56 38.46
N GLN A 29 12.81 -0.37 39.07
CA GLN A 29 11.75 0.62 38.89
C GLN A 29 11.62 1.03 37.42
N ALA A 30 12.72 1.31 36.73
CA ALA A 30 12.68 1.64 35.30
C ALA A 30 12.15 0.50 34.42
N LEU A 31 12.54 -0.75 34.71
CA LEU A 31 12.03 -1.93 34.00
C LEU A 31 10.55 -2.16 34.28
N ALA A 32 10.10 -1.98 35.53
CA ALA A 32 8.71 -2.10 35.91
C ALA A 32 7.83 -1.03 35.24
N SER A 33 8.29 0.22 35.20
CA SER A 33 7.58 1.32 34.53
C SER A 33 7.54 1.17 33.00
N SER A 34 8.62 0.66 32.39
CA SER A 34 8.66 0.43 30.94
C SER A 34 7.97 -0.87 30.51
N GLN A 35 7.73 -1.80 31.45
CA GLN A 35 7.26 -3.17 31.20
C GLN A 35 8.14 -3.96 30.22
N GLN A 36 9.37 -3.50 29.99
CA GLN A 36 10.32 -4.16 29.12
C GLN A 36 11.29 -4.97 29.94
N LYS A 37 11.49 -6.22 29.54
CA LYS A 37 12.49 -7.11 30.19
C LYS A 37 13.92 -6.62 29.96
N ILE A 38 14.17 -5.94 28.83
CA ILE A 38 15.47 -5.42 28.43
C ILE A 38 15.38 -3.90 28.40
N GLY A 39 16.04 -3.22 29.33
CA GLY A 39 16.04 -1.75 29.42
C GLY A 39 17.16 -1.09 28.62
N LYS A 40 18.32 -1.76 28.51
CA LYS A 40 19.47 -1.29 27.71
C LYS A 40 20.02 -2.42 26.86
N PRO A 41 20.51 -2.14 25.63
CA PRO A 41 21.17 -3.14 24.80
C PRO A 41 22.38 -3.82 25.46
N SER A 42 23.06 -3.11 26.37
CA SER A 42 24.20 -3.65 27.13
C SER A 42 23.82 -4.75 28.12
N ASP A 43 22.56 -4.80 28.57
CA ASP A 43 22.11 -5.73 29.61
C ASP A 43 21.89 -7.14 29.03
N ASP A 44 21.43 -7.21 27.78
CA ASP A 44 21.30 -8.45 27.00
C ASP A 44 21.41 -8.14 25.49
N PRO A 45 22.63 -8.16 24.91
CA PRO A 45 22.82 -7.84 23.51
C PRO A 45 22.15 -8.87 22.58
N ASN A 46 22.11 -10.15 22.96
CA ASN A 46 21.50 -11.21 22.16
C ASN A 46 19.97 -11.09 22.16
N GLY A 47 19.36 -10.90 23.33
CA GLY A 47 17.94 -10.66 23.48
C GLY A 47 17.49 -9.36 22.81
N THR A 48 18.33 -8.32 22.85
CA THR A 48 18.08 -7.05 22.13
C THR A 48 18.10 -7.27 20.62
N ALA A 49 19.11 -7.97 20.09
CA ALA A 49 19.23 -8.24 18.67
C ALA A 49 18.03 -9.06 18.15
N ASN A 50 17.63 -10.11 18.88
CA ASN A 50 16.44 -10.89 18.52
C ASN A 50 15.15 -10.05 18.59
N SER A 51 15.01 -9.23 19.63
CA SER A 51 13.84 -8.34 19.78
C SER A 51 13.77 -7.30 18.65
N LEU A 52 14.91 -6.76 18.23
CA LEU A 52 15.00 -5.83 17.09
C LEU A 52 14.63 -6.54 15.78
N ARG A 53 15.12 -7.76 15.57
CA ARG A 53 14.77 -8.56 14.39
C ARG A 53 13.25 -8.78 14.30
N VAL A 54 12.61 -9.18 15.40
CA VAL A 54 11.15 -9.35 15.43
C VAL A 54 10.42 -8.03 15.13
N ARG A 55 10.91 -6.90 15.64
CA ARG A 55 10.32 -5.58 15.31
C ARG A 55 10.46 -5.24 13.83
N VAL A 56 11.60 -5.56 13.22
CA VAL A 56 11.81 -5.39 11.77
C VAL A 56 10.85 -6.29 10.99
N ASP A 57 10.72 -7.55 11.37
CA ASP A 57 9.80 -8.50 10.72
C ASP A 57 8.34 -8.05 10.84
N GLN A 58 7.94 -7.51 12.00
CA GLN A 58 6.62 -6.92 12.21
C GLN A 58 6.40 -5.69 11.33
N ALA A 59 7.38 -4.79 11.24
CA ALA A 59 7.30 -3.60 10.39
C ALA A 59 7.21 -3.97 8.89
N ALA A 60 7.99 -4.97 8.46
CA ALA A 60 7.94 -5.50 7.11
C ALA A 60 6.57 -6.13 6.82
N THR A 61 6.04 -6.94 7.73
CA THR A 61 4.70 -7.54 7.61
C THR A 61 3.61 -6.46 7.51
N ALA A 62 3.69 -5.41 8.33
CA ALA A 62 2.76 -4.29 8.27
C ALA A 62 2.83 -3.55 6.91
N GLN A 63 4.03 -3.41 6.33
CA GLN A 63 4.19 -2.86 4.99
C GLN A 63 3.61 -3.78 3.92
N TYR A 64 3.82 -5.11 4.02
CA TYR A 64 3.22 -6.06 3.10
C TYR A 64 1.69 -6.01 3.14
N GLY A 65 1.09 -5.86 4.33
CA GLY A 65 -0.36 -5.63 4.47
C GLY A 65 -0.82 -4.40 3.68
N ARG A 66 -0.16 -3.25 3.84
CA ARG A 66 -0.47 -2.03 3.07
C ARG A 66 -0.33 -2.25 1.56
N ASN A 67 0.73 -2.92 1.12
CA ASN A 67 0.94 -3.21 -0.30
C ASN A 67 -0.17 -4.12 -0.87
N ILE A 68 -0.67 -5.08 -0.07
CA ILE A 68 -1.79 -5.94 -0.46
C ILE A 68 -3.08 -5.12 -0.57
N ASP A 69 -3.36 -4.25 0.38
CA ASP A 69 -4.54 -3.39 0.37
C ASP A 69 -4.55 -2.45 -0.85
N ASP A 70 -3.39 -1.83 -1.15
CA ASP A 70 -3.22 -1.00 -2.35
C ASP A 70 -3.39 -1.83 -3.64
N GLY A 71 -2.84 -3.05 -3.67
CA GLY A 71 -3.02 -3.99 -4.78
C GLY A 71 -4.48 -4.40 -4.99
N ASN A 72 -5.21 -4.66 -3.91
CA ASN A 72 -6.63 -4.98 -3.97
C ASN A 72 -7.45 -3.79 -4.51
N ALA A 73 -7.20 -2.59 -4.00
CA ALA A 73 -7.89 -1.39 -4.46
C ALA A 73 -7.58 -1.07 -5.93
N TRP A 74 -6.36 -1.32 -6.37
CA TRP A 74 -5.98 -1.28 -7.79
C TRP A 74 -6.79 -2.28 -8.63
N LEU A 75 -6.86 -3.54 -8.20
CA LEU A 75 -7.62 -4.59 -8.90
C LEU A 75 -9.12 -4.29 -8.94
N THR A 76 -9.70 -3.80 -7.85
CA THR A 76 -11.12 -3.38 -7.80
C THR A 76 -11.40 -2.25 -8.79
N THR A 77 -10.47 -1.32 -8.95
CA THR A 77 -10.59 -0.23 -9.93
C THR A 77 -10.56 -0.76 -11.36
N ILE A 78 -9.66 -1.70 -11.65
CA ILE A 78 -9.62 -2.39 -12.95
C ILE A 78 -10.93 -3.12 -13.21
N ASP A 79 -11.40 -3.92 -12.27
CA ASP A 79 -12.61 -4.72 -12.43
C ASP A 79 -13.85 -3.85 -12.68
N SER A 80 -13.98 -2.73 -11.96
CA SER A 80 -15.06 -1.76 -12.15
C SER A 80 -15.02 -1.13 -13.55
N ALA A 81 -13.82 -0.78 -14.03
CA ALA A 81 -13.64 -0.21 -15.38
C ALA A 81 -13.92 -1.25 -16.48
N LEU A 82 -13.51 -2.51 -16.29
CA LEU A 82 -13.80 -3.60 -17.23
C LEU A 82 -15.28 -3.96 -17.25
N SER A 83 -15.96 -3.95 -16.11
CA SER A 83 -17.41 -4.15 -16.02
C SER A 83 -18.16 -3.07 -16.81
N SER A 84 -17.81 -1.80 -16.59
CA SER A 84 -18.38 -0.66 -17.35
C SER A 84 -18.09 -0.75 -18.85
N THR A 85 -16.86 -1.16 -19.22
CA THR A 85 -16.48 -1.39 -20.61
C THR A 85 -17.34 -2.49 -21.25
N THR A 86 -17.62 -3.56 -20.51
CA THR A 86 -18.45 -4.68 -20.99
C THR A 86 -19.89 -4.22 -21.27
N ASP A 87 -20.45 -3.37 -20.42
CA ASP A 87 -21.79 -2.80 -20.62
C ASP A 87 -21.86 -1.86 -21.82
N ILE A 88 -20.83 -1.03 -22.02
CA ILE A 88 -20.69 -0.19 -23.22
C ILE A 88 -20.66 -1.08 -24.47
N LEU A 89 -19.86 -2.15 -24.47
CA LEU A 89 -19.75 -3.07 -25.62
C LEU A 89 -21.05 -3.82 -25.91
N ARG A 90 -21.85 -4.15 -24.88
CA ARG A 90 -23.20 -4.71 -25.06
C ARG A 90 -24.09 -3.71 -25.78
N ARG A 91 -24.10 -2.44 -25.35
CA ARG A 91 -24.88 -1.38 -26.01
C ARG A 91 -24.43 -1.14 -27.46
N VAL A 92 -23.13 -1.10 -27.71
CA VAL A 92 -22.57 -0.97 -29.07
C VAL A 92 -23.07 -2.11 -29.97
N ARG A 93 -23.06 -3.36 -29.47
CA ARG A 93 -23.58 -4.52 -30.20
C ARG A 93 -25.06 -4.35 -30.54
N ASP A 94 -25.89 -3.96 -29.57
CA ASP A 94 -27.32 -3.78 -29.77
C ASP A 94 -27.63 -2.71 -30.83
N LEU A 95 -26.95 -1.55 -30.76
CA LEU A 95 -27.08 -0.48 -31.74
C LEU A 95 -26.59 -0.91 -33.13
N THR A 96 -25.53 -1.70 -33.20
CA THR A 96 -24.99 -2.22 -34.48
C THR A 96 -25.98 -3.18 -35.13
N VAL A 97 -26.58 -4.10 -34.35
CA VAL A 97 -27.62 -5.01 -34.84
C VAL A 97 -28.85 -4.22 -35.28
N GLN A 98 -29.26 -3.20 -34.51
CA GLN A 98 -30.36 -2.32 -34.88
C GLN A 98 -30.10 -1.59 -36.20
N GLY A 99 -28.89 -1.04 -36.39
CA GLY A 99 -28.49 -0.33 -37.61
C GLY A 99 -28.36 -1.22 -38.85
N ALA A 100 -28.04 -2.51 -38.67
CA ALA A 100 -27.97 -3.51 -39.73
C ALA A 100 -29.34 -3.96 -40.27
N ASN A 101 -30.45 -3.61 -39.58
CA ASN A 101 -31.80 -3.89 -40.06
C ASN A 101 -32.23 -2.86 -41.12
N ASP A 102 -31.79 -3.08 -42.37
CA ASP A 102 -32.01 -2.17 -43.50
C ASP A 102 -33.47 -1.91 -43.86
N GLY A 103 -34.38 -2.83 -43.54
CA GLY A 103 -35.81 -2.73 -43.91
C GLY A 103 -36.67 -1.84 -43.01
N ALA A 104 -36.19 -1.45 -41.82
CA ALA A 104 -37.00 -0.79 -40.79
C ALA A 104 -36.55 0.64 -40.44
N LEU A 105 -35.35 1.07 -40.86
CA LEU A 105 -34.73 2.31 -40.38
C LEU A 105 -34.52 3.34 -41.50
N SER A 106 -34.97 4.57 -41.25
CA SER A 106 -34.75 5.70 -42.17
C SER A 106 -33.27 6.14 -42.18
N PRO A 107 -32.80 6.83 -43.23
CA PRO A 107 -31.45 7.41 -43.26
C PRO A 107 -31.15 8.31 -42.04
N ALA A 108 -32.13 9.11 -41.61
CA ALA A 108 -32.01 9.94 -40.41
C ALA A 108 -31.89 9.11 -39.12
N GLY A 109 -32.58 7.97 -39.05
CA GLY A 109 -32.45 7.02 -37.93
C GLY A 109 -31.06 6.38 -37.87
N LYS A 110 -30.47 6.05 -39.02
CA LYS A 110 -29.08 5.54 -39.09
C LYS A 110 -28.06 6.59 -38.64
N GLU A 111 -28.26 7.86 -39.00
CA GLU A 111 -27.39 8.95 -38.54
C GLU A 111 -27.47 9.15 -37.02
N ALA A 112 -28.67 9.05 -36.44
CA ALA A 112 -28.83 9.14 -34.98
C ALA A 112 -28.10 8.00 -34.24
N LEU A 113 -28.19 6.76 -34.74
CA LEU A 113 -27.44 5.62 -34.19
C LEU A 113 -25.92 5.81 -34.30
N ALA A 114 -25.44 6.37 -35.42
CA ALA A 114 -24.03 6.67 -35.59
C ALA A 114 -23.52 7.68 -34.54
N LYS A 115 -24.30 8.73 -34.25
CA LYS A 115 -23.98 9.69 -33.18
C LYS A 115 -23.93 9.04 -31.80
N GLU A 116 -24.84 8.10 -31.52
CA GLU A 116 -24.83 7.36 -30.25
C GLU A 116 -23.58 6.46 -30.15
N LEU A 117 -23.19 5.78 -31.23
CA LEU A 117 -21.96 4.98 -31.27
C LEU A 117 -20.70 5.83 -31.09
N GLU A 118 -20.65 7.04 -31.65
CA GLU A 118 -19.55 7.98 -31.43
C GLU A 118 -19.42 8.40 -29.95
N GLY A 119 -20.56 8.64 -29.27
CA GLY A 119 -20.59 8.89 -27.84
C GLY A 119 -20.04 7.71 -27.02
N LEU A 120 -20.51 6.50 -27.31
CA LEU A 120 -20.04 5.28 -26.64
C LEU A 120 -18.54 5.03 -26.88
N LYS A 121 -18.03 5.40 -28.05
CA LYS A 121 -16.58 5.34 -28.35
C LYS A 121 -15.78 6.30 -27.46
N ALA A 122 -16.31 7.49 -27.19
CA ALA A 122 -15.68 8.45 -26.27
C ALA A 122 -15.74 7.95 -24.81
N ASP A 123 -16.85 7.34 -24.39
CA ASP A 123 -16.97 6.75 -23.06
C ASP A 123 -15.97 5.60 -22.86
N LEU A 124 -15.77 4.76 -23.87
CA LEU A 124 -14.80 3.68 -23.85
C LEU A 124 -13.35 4.20 -23.73
N LEU A 125 -13.03 5.32 -24.38
CA LEU A 125 -11.74 6.00 -24.19
C LEU A 125 -11.57 6.54 -22.76
N GLY A 126 -12.65 7.01 -22.14
CA GLY A 126 -12.67 7.39 -20.74
C GLY A 126 -12.34 6.21 -19.83
N GLN A 127 -12.99 5.06 -20.03
CA GLN A 127 -12.72 3.83 -19.28
C GLN A 127 -11.28 3.35 -19.47
N ALA A 128 -10.78 3.36 -20.70
CA ALA A 128 -9.40 2.98 -21.02
C ALA A 128 -8.34 3.89 -20.36
N ASN A 129 -8.71 5.10 -19.97
CA ASN A 129 -7.85 6.06 -19.28
C ASN A 129 -8.14 6.16 -17.76
N THR A 130 -8.82 5.16 -17.17
CA THR A 130 -9.09 5.09 -15.73
C THR A 130 -7.80 5.20 -14.91
N LYS A 131 -7.87 5.96 -13.81
CA LYS A 131 -6.72 6.25 -12.94
C LYS A 131 -6.97 5.76 -11.52
N TYR A 132 -5.91 5.26 -10.91
CA TYR A 132 -5.84 4.96 -9.48
C TYR A 132 -4.55 5.55 -8.90
N ALA A 133 -4.67 6.28 -7.78
CA ALA A 133 -3.53 6.93 -7.12
C ALA A 133 -2.62 7.75 -8.06
N GLY A 134 -3.22 8.45 -9.04
CA GLY A 134 -2.50 9.29 -10.01
C GLY A 134 -1.89 8.54 -11.21
N ARG A 135 -1.98 7.21 -11.25
CA ARG A 135 -1.46 6.37 -12.35
C ARG A 135 -2.61 5.76 -13.15
N THR A 136 -2.44 5.66 -14.45
CA THR A 136 -3.40 4.98 -15.33
C THR A 136 -3.29 3.47 -15.18
N VAL A 137 -4.42 2.80 -14.98
CA VAL A 137 -4.43 1.35 -14.68
C VAL A 137 -4.14 0.48 -15.91
N PHE A 138 -4.34 1.03 -17.11
CA PHE A 138 -4.17 0.32 -18.38
C PHE A 138 -2.93 0.73 -19.19
N ALA A 139 -2.10 1.67 -18.71
CA ALA A 139 -0.87 2.10 -19.43
C ALA A 139 0.37 1.23 -19.15
N GLY A 140 0.19 0.09 -18.47
CA GLY A 140 1.30 -0.77 -18.05
C GLY A 140 2.20 -0.08 -17.01
N THR A 141 3.51 -0.08 -17.28
CA THR A 141 4.52 0.56 -16.40
C THR A 141 4.81 2.02 -16.78
N SER A 142 4.07 2.59 -17.73
CA SER A 142 4.34 3.92 -18.26
C SER A 142 3.95 5.00 -17.26
N ASP A 143 4.81 6.01 -17.13
CA ASP A 143 4.51 7.25 -16.40
C ASP A 143 3.72 8.25 -17.26
N ALA A 144 3.33 7.86 -18.49
CA ALA A 144 2.45 8.67 -19.32
C ALA A 144 1.13 8.93 -18.58
N GLY A 145 0.71 10.21 -18.55
CA GLY A 145 -0.50 10.63 -17.85
C GLY A 145 -1.81 10.07 -18.43
N ALA A 146 -1.77 9.42 -19.60
CA ALA A 146 -2.88 8.73 -20.26
C ALA A 146 -2.37 7.42 -20.88
N ALA A 147 -3.22 6.38 -20.89
CA ALA A 147 -2.97 5.10 -21.54
C ALA A 147 -3.27 5.15 -23.05
N PHE A 148 -4.27 5.93 -23.43
CA PHE A 148 -4.68 6.16 -24.81
C PHE A 148 -4.86 7.65 -25.08
N ASP A 149 -4.35 8.12 -26.21
CA ASP A 149 -4.53 9.51 -26.64
C ASP A 149 -5.89 9.74 -27.35
N SER A 150 -6.16 10.98 -27.77
CA SER A 150 -7.38 11.35 -28.50
C SER A 150 -7.48 10.72 -29.89
N SER A 151 -6.40 10.15 -30.42
CA SER A 151 -6.38 9.37 -31.66
C SER A 151 -6.60 7.88 -31.43
N TYR A 152 -6.86 7.47 -30.18
CA TYR A 152 -6.99 6.08 -29.73
C TYR A 152 -5.68 5.27 -29.87
N ALA A 153 -4.53 5.95 -29.98
CA ALA A 153 -3.24 5.29 -29.98
C ALA A 153 -2.81 4.97 -28.54
N PHE A 154 -2.29 3.77 -28.33
CA PHE A 154 -1.76 3.35 -27.04
C PHE A 154 -0.41 4.04 -26.75
N SER A 155 -0.31 4.72 -25.62
CA SER A 155 0.87 5.46 -25.17
C SER A 155 1.58 4.83 -23.97
N GLY A 156 1.16 3.63 -23.56
CA GLY A 156 1.76 2.87 -22.46
C GLY A 156 3.02 2.08 -22.85
N THR A 157 3.58 1.39 -21.86
CA THR A 157 4.75 0.52 -22.02
C THR A 157 4.37 -0.94 -21.74
N GLY A 158 4.82 -1.84 -22.62
CA GLY A 158 4.34 -3.22 -22.72
C GLY A 158 3.49 -3.35 -23.99
N ALA A 159 3.71 -4.42 -24.77
CA ALA A 159 3.02 -4.59 -26.04
C ALA A 159 1.50 -4.47 -25.83
N PRO A 160 0.76 -3.81 -26.74
CA PRO A 160 -0.69 -3.93 -26.76
C PRO A 160 -0.99 -5.43 -26.79
N VAL A 161 -1.80 -5.93 -25.86
CA VAL A 161 -2.29 -7.31 -25.92
C VAL A 161 -3.05 -7.45 -27.24
N SER A 162 -2.34 -7.99 -28.24
CA SER A 162 -2.81 -8.35 -29.57
C SER A 162 -3.72 -9.56 -29.51
#